data_AF-V2I4K5-F1
#
_entry.id   AF-V2I4K5-F1
#
_cell.length_a   1.000
_cell.length_b   1.000
_cell.length_c   1.000
_cell.angle_alpha   90.00
_cell.angle_beta   90.00
_cell.angle_gamma   90.00
#
_symmetry.space_group_name_H-M   'P 1'
#
loop_
_entity.id
_entity.type
_entity.pdbx_description
1 polymer ?
#
loop_
_entity_poly.entity_id
_entity_poly.type
_entity_poly.pdbx_seq_one_letter_code
_entity_poly.pdbx_strand_id
1 'polypeptide(L)'
;MAVPFTVSNPAGAIMRIRKQTDFFSGLMFIAVGLGFSLVARGYTMGTAARMGPGYFPFWLGIVLALLGAVVAIGAMSPTGESDRLARWDLRTVLWVLGSVVLFGLVLKPLGMVLSVILLVLIASMASHEFTWRGALLNAAVLVVISLVAFVYGINLQMPVWPAFLSA
;
A
#
# COMPACT_ATOMS: atom_id res chain seq x y z
N MET A 1 15.57 28.44 -5.27
CA MET A 1 16.86 28.24 -5.98
C MET A 1 17.63 27.20 -5.17
N ALA A 2 17.55 25.92 -5.54
CA ALA A 2 18.15 24.83 -4.76
C ALA A 2 19.15 24.07 -5.64
N VAL A 3 20.32 23.79 -5.06
CA VAL A 3 21.55 23.33 -5.72
C VAL A 3 21.35 21.91 -6.29
N PRO A 4 21.69 21.64 -7.56
CA PRO A 4 21.63 20.29 -8.13
C PRO A 4 22.65 19.36 -7.42
N PHE A 5 22.17 18.22 -6.93
CA PHE A 5 23.00 17.20 -6.29
C PHE A 5 23.80 16.44 -7.37
N THR A 6 25.10 16.73 -7.49
CA THR A 6 26.03 16.06 -8.40
C THR A 6 26.92 15.11 -7.61
N VAL A 7 26.87 13.81 -7.90
CA VAL A 7 27.83 12.83 -7.37
C VAL A 7 28.96 12.67 -8.39
N SER A 8 30.20 13.00 -8.00
CA SER A 8 31.38 12.93 -8.87
C SER A 8 31.97 11.52 -8.90
N ASN A 9 32.04 10.91 -10.09
CA ASN A 9 32.77 9.68 -10.38
C ASN A 9 34.23 10.01 -10.77
N PRO A 10 35.26 9.19 -10.47
CA PRO A 10 36.64 9.46 -10.86
C PRO A 10 36.90 9.55 -12.38
N ALA A 11 35.93 9.13 -13.21
CA ALA A 11 36.02 9.11 -14.67
C ALA A 11 35.38 10.34 -15.39
N GLY A 12 35.07 11.43 -14.68
CA GLY A 12 34.64 12.70 -15.31
C GLY A 12 33.25 12.70 -15.99
N ALA A 13 32.56 11.58 -16.04
CA ALA A 13 31.17 11.52 -16.50
C ALA A 13 30.22 11.99 -15.38
N ILE A 14 29.54 13.11 -15.59
CA ILE A 14 28.45 13.58 -14.71
C ILE A 14 27.26 12.64 -14.91
N MET A 15 27.09 11.66 -14.02
CA MET A 15 25.92 10.81 -13.99
C MET A 15 24.76 11.61 -13.38
N ARG A 16 23.98 12.26 -14.24
CA ARG A 16 22.82 13.05 -13.83
C ARG A 16 21.64 12.09 -13.63
N ILE A 17 21.24 11.83 -12.39
CA ILE A 17 20.01 11.08 -12.08
C ILE A 17 18.83 11.88 -12.66
N ARG A 18 18.39 11.49 -13.87
CA ARG A 18 17.31 12.17 -14.60
C ARG A 18 15.94 11.76 -14.09
N LYS A 19 15.77 10.52 -13.63
CA LYS A 19 14.52 10.00 -13.03
C LYS A 19 14.50 10.15 -11.51
N GLN A 20 14.39 11.38 -11.03
CA GLN A 20 14.40 11.65 -9.59
C GLN A 20 13.16 11.06 -8.89
N THR A 21 11.98 11.15 -9.50
CA THR A 21 10.73 10.61 -8.94
C THR A 21 10.80 9.11 -8.70
N ASP A 22 11.26 8.33 -9.69
CA ASP A 22 11.37 6.87 -9.59
C ASP A 22 12.41 6.47 -8.54
N PHE A 23 13.56 7.16 -8.49
CA PHE A 23 14.61 6.88 -7.51
C PHE A 23 14.13 7.11 -6.07
N PHE A 24 13.52 8.26 -5.79
CA PHE A 24 13.00 8.57 -4.45
C PHE A 24 11.81 7.69 -4.07
N SER A 25 10.93 7.34 -5.02
CA SER A 25 9.81 6.42 -4.78
C SER A 25 10.30 5.00 -4.49
N GLY A 26 11.33 4.53 -5.22
CA GLY A 26 11.98 3.24 -4.95
C GLY A 26 12.65 3.21 -3.57
N LEU A 27 13.35 4.28 -3.20
CA LEU A 27 13.93 4.42 -1.86
C LEU A 27 12.86 4.45 -0.76
N MET A 28 11.73 5.12 -1.00
CA MET A 28 10.60 5.10 -0.07
C MET A 28 10.03 3.69 0.10
N PHE A 29 9.84 2.93 -0.98
CA PHE A 29 9.38 1.54 -0.91
C PHE A 29 10.37 0.63 -0.17
N ILE A 30 11.69 0.82 -0.37
CA ILE A 30 12.71 0.11 0.42
C ILE A 30 12.57 0.44 1.90
N ALA A 31 12.53 1.73 2.26
CA ALA A 31 12.48 2.17 3.64
C ALA A 31 11.22 1.67 4.35
N VAL A 32 10.05 1.82 3.73
CA VAL A 32 8.76 1.36 4.27
C VAL A 32 8.70 -0.16 4.34
N GLY A 33 9.13 -0.86 3.28
CA GLY A 33 9.16 -2.32 3.22
C GLY A 33 10.04 -2.93 4.30
N LEU A 34 11.28 -2.45 4.44
CA LEU A 34 12.18 -2.87 5.52
C LEU A 34 11.64 -2.49 6.89
N GLY A 35 11.01 -1.32 7.03
CA GLY A 35 10.34 -0.91 8.26
C GLY A 35 9.28 -1.91 8.71
N PHE A 36 8.36 -2.28 7.80
CA PHE A 36 7.35 -3.31 8.08
C PHE A 36 7.98 -4.67 8.40
N SER A 37 9.00 -5.10 7.65
CA SER A 37 9.68 -6.37 7.93
C SER A 37 10.40 -6.37 9.28
N LEU A 38 10.99 -5.25 9.69
CA LEU A 38 11.64 -5.13 11.00
C LEU A 38 10.63 -5.17 12.14
N VAL A 39 9.53 -4.41 12.04
CA VAL A 39 8.46 -4.41 13.04
C VAL A 39 7.78 -5.77 13.13
N ALA A 40 7.56 -6.43 11.99
CA ALA A 40 6.92 -7.74 11.92
C ALA A 40 7.71 -8.85 12.65
N ARG A 41 9.04 -8.71 12.83
CA ARG A 41 9.86 -9.64 13.63
C ARG A 41 9.46 -9.68 15.11
N GLY A 42 8.82 -8.63 15.62
CA GLY A 42 8.28 -8.59 16.97
C GLY A 42 6.98 -9.39 17.14
N TYR A 43 6.38 -9.85 16.05
CA TYR A 43 5.13 -10.63 16.05
C TYR A 43 5.39 -12.10 15.77
N THR A 44 4.48 -12.97 16.22
CA THR A 44 4.57 -14.39 15.91
C THR A 44 4.39 -14.62 14.41
N MET A 45 5.31 -15.38 13.81
CA MET A 45 5.23 -15.74 12.39
C MET A 45 4.30 -16.92 12.14
N GLY A 46 4.20 -17.86 13.07
CA GLY A 46 3.44 -19.10 12.84
C GLY A 46 4.04 -19.93 11.71
N THR A 47 3.19 -20.62 10.95
CA THR A 47 3.58 -21.40 9.77
C THR A 47 2.85 -20.91 8.53
N ALA A 48 3.27 -21.32 7.33
CA ALA A 48 2.54 -20.96 6.10
C ALA A 48 1.07 -21.43 6.11
N ALA A 49 0.77 -22.53 6.80
CA ALA A 49 -0.58 -23.05 6.98
C ALA A 49 -1.36 -22.39 8.13
N ARG A 50 -0.67 -21.73 9.07
CA ARG A 50 -1.25 -21.00 10.21
C ARG A 50 -0.48 -19.71 10.40
N MET A 51 -0.73 -18.76 9.49
CA MET A 51 0.00 -17.49 9.46
C MET A 51 -0.27 -16.69 10.72
N GLY A 52 0.78 -16.36 11.45
CA GLY A 52 0.70 -15.41 12.55
C GLY A 52 0.61 -13.96 12.05
N PRO A 53 0.28 -13.00 12.93
CA PRO A 53 0.12 -11.59 12.57
C PRO A 53 1.37 -10.96 11.95
N GLY A 54 2.57 -11.51 12.22
CA GLY A 54 3.82 -11.06 11.60
C GLY A 54 4.08 -11.61 10.20
N TYR A 55 3.48 -12.74 9.82
CA TYR A 55 3.83 -13.46 8.60
C TYR A 55 3.61 -12.62 7.34
N PHE A 56 2.40 -12.08 7.20
CA PHE A 56 2.01 -11.32 6.03
C PHE A 56 2.77 -9.98 5.93
N PRO A 57 2.82 -9.12 6.97
CA PRO A 57 3.59 -7.87 6.90
C PRO A 57 5.09 -8.09 6.64
N PHE A 58 5.68 -9.17 7.15
CA PHE A 58 7.10 -9.45 6.96
C PHE A 58 7.45 -9.74 5.51
N TRP A 59 6.78 -10.73 4.91
CA TRP A 59 7.04 -11.13 3.54
C TRP A 59 6.60 -10.07 2.54
N LEU A 60 5.47 -9.41 2.78
CA LEU A 60 5.02 -8.29 1.96
C LEU A 60 6.04 -7.13 2.02
N GLY A 61 6.60 -6.84 3.20
CA GLY A 61 7.67 -5.84 3.37
C GLY A 61 8.94 -6.19 2.60
N ILE A 62 9.35 -7.47 2.59
CA ILE A 62 10.50 -7.94 1.80
C ILE A 62 10.24 -7.75 0.31
N VAL A 63 9.09 -8.21 -0.19
CA VAL A 63 8.73 -8.06 -1.60
C VAL A 63 8.67 -6.58 -2.00
N LEU A 64 8.07 -5.73 -1.15
CA LEU A 64 8.02 -4.30 -1.38
C LEU A 64 9.42 -3.67 -1.43
N ALA A 65 10.33 -4.08 -0.55
CA ALA A 65 11.71 -3.60 -0.56
C ALA A 65 12.48 -4.05 -1.81
N LEU A 66 12.28 -5.29 -2.26
CA LEU A 66 12.87 -5.80 -3.50
C LEU A 66 12.35 -5.04 -4.73
N LEU A 67 11.03 -4.83 -4.82
CA LEU A 67 10.43 -4.02 -5.89
C LEU A 67 10.96 -2.58 -5.86
N GLY A 68 11.08 -1.98 -4.68
CA GLY A 68 11.69 -0.66 -4.50
C GLY A 68 13.14 -0.60 -4.97
N ALA A 69 13.93 -1.65 -4.71
CA ALA A 69 15.31 -1.74 -5.20
C ALA A 69 15.37 -1.86 -6.73
N VAL A 70 14.51 -2.67 -7.34
CA VAL A 70 14.42 -2.76 -8.81
C VAL A 70 14.08 -1.40 -9.43
N VAL A 71 13.11 -0.69 -8.87
CA VAL A 71 12.71 0.65 -9.33
C VAL A 71 13.86 1.67 -9.15
N ALA A 72 14.52 1.67 -7.98
CA ALA A 72 15.62 2.59 -7.70
C ALA A 72 16.84 2.35 -8.61
N ILE A 73 17.21 1.09 -8.85
CA ILE A 73 18.30 0.73 -9.77
C ILE A 73 17.92 1.09 -11.21
N GLY A 74 16.67 0.81 -11.63
CA GLY A 74 16.16 1.18 -12.95
C GLY A 74 16.17 2.70 -13.20
N ALA A 75 15.94 3.49 -12.15
CA ALA A 75 15.98 4.95 -12.21
C ALA A 75 17.40 5.53 -12.43
N MET A 76 18.44 4.74 -12.19
CA MET A 76 19.84 5.10 -12.46
C MET A 76 20.22 4.92 -13.94
N SER A 77 19.34 4.33 -14.77
CA SER A 77 19.60 4.15 -16.21
C SER A 77 19.69 5.50 -16.95
N PRO A 78 20.74 5.73 -17.76
CA PRO A 78 20.97 7.01 -18.46
C PRO A 78 19.96 7.33 -19.58
N THR A 79 19.05 6.40 -19.92
CA THR A 79 18.10 6.51 -21.03
C THR A 79 16.74 7.15 -20.67
N GLY A 80 16.55 7.63 -19.45
CA GLY A 80 15.26 8.17 -19.00
C GLY A 80 15.04 9.67 -19.27
N GLU A 81 13.79 10.04 -19.58
CA GLU A 81 13.31 11.43 -19.54
C GLU A 81 13.51 12.05 -18.16
N SER A 82 13.80 13.36 -18.13
CA SER A 82 13.98 14.08 -16.88
C SER A 82 12.64 14.38 -16.24
N ASP A 83 12.31 13.70 -15.16
CA ASP A 83 11.08 13.94 -14.41
C ASP A 83 11.39 14.65 -13.08
N ARG A 84 10.52 15.60 -12.72
CA ARG A 84 10.66 16.38 -11.48
C ARG A 84 9.80 15.71 -10.41
N LEU A 85 10.36 15.63 -9.20
CA LEU A 85 9.66 15.07 -8.04
C LEU A 85 8.26 15.67 -7.91
N ALA A 86 7.23 14.83 -8.05
CA ALA A 86 5.85 15.25 -7.91
C ALA A 86 5.62 15.85 -6.50
N ARG A 87 4.74 16.85 -6.42
CA ARG A 87 4.39 17.45 -5.12
C ARG A 87 3.73 16.39 -4.24
N TRP A 88 4.08 16.38 -2.96
CA TRP A 88 3.50 15.49 -1.99
C TRP A 88 2.03 15.85 -1.78
N ASP A 89 1.14 14.95 -2.19
CA ASP A 89 -0.29 15.08 -1.91
C ASP A 89 -0.64 14.44 -0.57
N LEU A 90 -0.27 15.15 0.51
CA LEU A 90 -0.54 14.73 1.88
C LEU A 90 -2.03 14.51 2.13
N ARG A 91 -2.90 15.22 1.42
CA ARG A 91 -4.36 15.06 1.54
C ARG A 91 -4.77 13.67 1.06
N THR A 92 -4.32 13.27 -0.12
CA THR A 92 -4.60 11.92 -0.65
C THR A 92 -4.05 10.83 0.26
N VAL A 93 -2.82 10.98 0.77
CA VAL A 93 -2.21 10.03 1.72
C VAL A 93 -3.04 9.90 2.99
N LEU A 94 -3.47 11.02 3.59
CA LEU A 94 -4.29 11.00 4.81
C LEU A 94 -5.66 10.36 4.59
N TRP A 95 -6.31 10.57 3.44
CA TRP A 95 -7.59 9.92 3.14
C TRP A 95 -7.46 8.41 2.98
N VAL A 96 -6.41 7.94 2.29
CA VAL A 96 -6.17 6.50 2.10
C VAL A 96 -5.77 5.82 3.41
N LEU A 97 -4.85 6.40 4.18
CA LEU A 97 -4.48 5.83 5.48
C LEU A 97 -5.65 5.91 6.47
N GLY A 98 -6.39 7.01 6.48
CA GLY A 98 -7.57 7.20 7.31
C GLY A 98 -8.67 6.20 7.03
N SER A 99 -8.91 5.86 5.75
CA SER A 99 -9.91 4.85 5.38
C SER A 99 -9.53 3.44 5.86
N VAL A 100 -8.25 3.08 5.77
CA VAL A 100 -7.72 1.79 6.26
C VAL A 100 -7.81 1.71 7.79
N VAL A 101 -7.45 2.77 8.51
CA VAL A 101 -7.58 2.81 9.98
C VAL A 101 -9.04 2.72 10.38
N LEU A 102 -9.92 3.49 9.73
CA LEU A 102 -11.36 3.46 10.00
C LEU A 102 -11.92 2.05 9.77
N PHE A 103 -11.56 1.39 8.66
CA PHE A 103 -11.93 0.00 8.37
C PHE A 103 -11.60 -0.92 9.54
N GLY A 104 -10.37 -0.86 10.07
CA GLY A 104 -9.97 -1.69 11.21
C GLY A 104 -10.79 -1.44 12.49
N LEU A 105 -11.20 -0.18 12.73
CA LEU A 105 -12.03 0.22 13.87
C LEU A 105 -13.48 -0.25 13.71
N VAL A 106 -14.05 -0.14 12.51
CA VAL A 106 -15.45 -0.47 12.25
C VAL A 106 -15.68 -1.95 11.95
N LEU A 107 -14.62 -2.72 11.64
CA LEU A 107 -14.74 -4.13 11.27
C LEU A 107 -15.48 -4.97 12.31
N LYS A 108 -15.18 -4.78 13.60
CA LYS A 108 -15.86 -5.49 14.69
C LYS A 108 -17.35 -5.16 14.82
N PRO A 109 -17.77 -3.88 14.89
CA PRO A 109 -19.20 -3.54 15.05
C PRO A 109 -20.03 -3.67 13.76
N LEU A 110 -19.50 -3.28 12.60
CA LEU A 110 -20.25 -3.19 11.34
C LEU A 110 -20.11 -4.44 10.46
N GLY A 111 -19.17 -5.33 10.78
CA GLY A 111 -18.90 -6.54 10.01
C GLY A 111 -18.15 -6.26 8.70
N MET A 112 -17.73 -7.33 8.03
CA MET A 112 -16.89 -7.29 6.83
C MET A 112 -17.55 -6.49 5.69
N VAL A 113 -18.82 -6.76 5.39
CA VAL A 113 -19.48 -6.20 4.20
C VAL A 113 -19.55 -4.67 4.26
N LEU A 114 -20.09 -4.12 5.34
CA LEU A 114 -20.21 -2.67 5.49
C LEU A 114 -18.85 -1.99 5.64
N SER A 115 -17.89 -2.64 6.30
CA SER A 115 -16.55 -2.09 6.46
C SER A 115 -15.81 -1.98 5.12
N VAL A 116 -15.90 -3.01 4.27
CA VAL A 116 -15.30 -2.97 2.92
C VAL A 116 -15.96 -1.90 2.06
N ILE A 117 -17.29 -1.74 2.12
CA ILE A 117 -17.99 -0.68 1.39
C ILE A 117 -17.50 0.70 1.84
N LEU A 118 -17.42 0.96 3.16
CA LEU A 118 -16.92 2.21 3.70
C LEU A 118 -15.47 2.48 3.29
N LEU A 119 -14.61 1.47 3.39
CA LEU A 119 -13.21 1.54 2.97
C LEU A 119 -13.10 1.98 1.51
N VAL A 120 -13.82 1.32 0.61
CA VAL A 120 -13.75 1.59 -0.84
C VAL A 120 -14.32 2.97 -1.16
N LEU A 121 -15.44 3.37 -0.56
CA LEU A 121 -16.03 4.69 -0.80
C LEU A 121 -15.10 5.81 -0.33
N ILE A 122 -14.56 5.70 0.88
CA ILE A 122 -13.66 6.72 1.46
C ILE A 122 -12.33 6.78 0.71
N ALA A 123 -11.77 5.63 0.36
CA ALA A 123 -10.55 5.58 -0.45
C ALA A 123 -10.78 6.15 -1.87
N SER A 124 -11.94 5.88 -2.47
CA SER A 124 -12.27 6.37 -3.81
C SER A 124 -12.44 7.89 -3.84
N MET A 125 -12.91 8.52 -2.76
CA MET A 125 -12.99 9.99 -2.64
C MET A 125 -11.63 10.68 -2.64
N ALA A 126 -10.54 9.95 -2.36
CA ALA A 126 -9.18 10.48 -2.47
C ALA A 126 -8.71 10.57 -3.95
N SER A 127 -9.39 9.87 -4.87
CA SER A 127 -9.05 9.91 -6.29
C SER A 127 -9.58 11.18 -6.95
N HIS A 128 -8.74 11.80 -7.80
CA HIS A 128 -9.12 12.96 -8.61
C HIS A 128 -10.10 12.59 -9.74
N GLU A 129 -10.23 11.30 -10.07
CA GLU A 129 -11.15 10.75 -11.09
C GLU A 129 -12.34 10.01 -10.46
N PHE A 130 -12.87 10.55 -9.37
CA PHE A 130 -13.95 9.90 -8.64
C PHE A 130 -15.23 9.78 -9.49
N THR A 131 -15.65 8.54 -9.76
CA THR A 131 -16.96 8.23 -10.35
C THR A 131 -17.77 7.36 -9.38
N TRP A 132 -18.94 7.85 -8.98
CA TRP A 132 -19.82 7.13 -8.05
C TRP A 132 -20.19 5.72 -8.54
N ARG A 133 -20.38 5.55 -9.85
CA ARG A 133 -20.68 4.25 -10.46
C ARG A 133 -19.49 3.30 -10.39
N GLY A 134 -18.28 3.80 -10.67
CA GLY A 134 -17.05 3.01 -10.58
C GLY A 134 -16.74 2.60 -9.14
N ALA A 135 -16.88 3.52 -8.18
CA ALA A 135 -16.67 3.24 -6.77
C ALA A 135 -17.66 2.20 -6.22
N LEU A 136 -18.94 2.31 -6.57
CA LEU A 136 -19.96 1.37 -6.11
C LEU A 136 -19.78 -0.03 -6.73
N LEU A 137 -19.43 -0.10 -8.01
CA LEU A 137 -19.10 -1.37 -8.67
C LEU A 137 -17.85 -2.00 -8.04
N ASN A 138 -16.80 -1.23 -7.81
CA ASN A 138 -15.57 -1.71 -7.18
C ASN A 138 -15.86 -2.22 -5.76
N ALA A 139 -16.68 -1.51 -4.98
CA ALA A 139 -17.10 -1.92 -3.66
C ALA A 139 -17.85 -3.25 -3.70
N ALA A 140 -18.82 -3.40 -4.61
CA ALA A 140 -19.57 -4.64 -4.77
C ALA A 140 -18.66 -5.83 -5.13
N VAL A 141 -17.75 -5.65 -6.10
CA VAL A 141 -16.81 -6.69 -6.51
C VAL A 141 -15.86 -7.07 -5.37
N LEU A 142 -15.29 -6.08 -4.66
CA LEU A 142 -14.40 -6.32 -3.52
C LEU A 142 -15.10 -7.02 -2.36
N VAL A 143 -16.36 -6.68 -2.08
CA VAL A 143 -17.18 -7.39 -1.07
C VAL A 143 -17.35 -8.85 -1.48
N VAL A 144 -17.74 -9.12 -2.73
CA VAL A 144 -17.94 -10.50 -3.22
C VAL A 144 -16.65 -11.30 -3.14
N ILE A 145 -15.53 -10.75 -3.62
CA ILE A 145 -14.22 -11.40 -3.57
C ILE A 145 -13.82 -11.65 -2.11
N SER A 146 -14.03 -10.67 -1.22
CA SER A 146 -13.70 -10.81 0.20
C SER A 146 -14.54 -11.89 0.88
N LEU A 147 -15.84 -11.96 0.59
CA LEU A 147 -16.71 -13.02 1.11
C LEU A 147 -16.26 -14.39 0.63
N VAL A 148 -15.97 -14.53 -0.68
CA VAL A 148 -15.50 -15.78 -1.26
C VAL A 148 -14.16 -16.19 -0.67
N ALA A 149 -13.18 -15.30 -0.58
CA ALA A 149 -11.85 -15.62 -0.08
C ALA A 149 -11.85 -15.90 1.44
N PHE A 150 -12.46 -15.03 2.24
CA PHE A 150 -12.38 -15.08 3.70
C PHE A 150 -13.41 -16.02 4.33
N VAL A 151 -14.68 -15.97 3.89
CA VAL A 151 -15.76 -16.79 4.48
C VAL A 151 -15.78 -18.19 3.87
N TYR A 152 -15.76 -18.28 2.54
CA TYR A 152 -15.86 -19.57 1.86
C TYR A 152 -14.50 -20.24 1.64
N GLY A 153 -13.45 -19.47 1.36
CA GLY A 153 -12.13 -20.00 1.01
C GLY A 153 -11.35 -20.50 2.22
N ILE A 154 -11.10 -19.62 3.19
CA ILE A 154 -10.30 -19.95 4.38
C ILE A 154 -11.12 -20.16 5.66
N ASN A 155 -12.45 -20.01 5.57
CA ASN A 155 -13.40 -20.18 6.67
C ASN A 155 -13.02 -19.38 7.93
N LEU A 156 -12.64 -18.12 7.72
CA LEU A 156 -12.21 -17.25 8.81
C LEU A 156 -13.42 -16.86 9.68
N GLN A 157 -13.32 -17.10 10.99
CA GLN A 157 -14.33 -16.70 11.97
C GLN A 157 -14.26 -15.19 12.19
N MET A 158 -14.92 -14.42 11.31
CA MET A 158 -15.05 -12.97 11.40
C MET A 158 -16.51 -12.55 11.29
N PRO A 159 -16.92 -11.44 11.95
CA PRO A 159 -18.27 -10.91 11.80
C PRO A 159 -18.49 -10.47 10.35
N VAL A 160 -19.34 -11.20 9.64
CA VAL A 160 -19.72 -10.87 8.25
C VAL A 160 -20.79 -9.78 8.24
N TRP A 161 -21.77 -9.94 9.12
CA TRP A 161 -22.90 -9.05 9.30
C TRP A 161 -22.66 -8.07 10.44
N PRO A 162 -23.33 -6.91 10.42
CA PRO A 162 -23.27 -5.94 11.51
C PRO A 162 -23.81 -6.57 12.79
N ALA A 163 -23.17 -6.28 13.93
CA ALA A 163 -23.58 -6.79 15.23
C ALA A 163 -25.05 -6.43 15.57
N PHE A 164 -25.59 -5.37 14.97
CA PHE A 164 -26.96 -4.91 15.14
C PHE A 164 -28.01 -5.73 14.36
N LEU A 165 -27.61 -6.52 13.36
CA LEU A 165 -28.51 -7.41 12.60
C LEU A 165 -28.41 -8.88 13.02
N SER A 166 -27.41 -9.24 13.83
CA SER A 166 -27.17 -10.59 14.35
C SER A 166 -27.54 -10.75 15.83
N ALA A 167 -28.24 -9.77 16.41
CA ALA A 167 -28.72 -9.76 17.79
C ALA A 167 -30.20 -10.16 17.86
#